data_AF-A0A2U8WWA0-F1
#
_entry.id   AF-A0A2U8WWA0-F1
#
_cell.length_a   1.000
_cell.length_b   1.000
_cell.length_c   1.000
_cell.angle_alpha   90.00
_cell.angle_beta   90.00
_cell.angle_gamma   90.00
#
_symmetry.space_group_name_H-M   'P 1'
#
loop_
_entity.id
_entity.type
_entity.pdbx_description
1 polymer ?
#
loop_
_entity_poly.entity_id
_entity_poly.type
_entity_poly.pdbx_seq_one_letter_code
_entity_poly.pdbx_strand_id
1 'polypeptide(L)'
;MTDSTSPAATLRALLATLVKSALIADEARLAAWRREAADLHGRLRGQDLSALKLDGIWTLAVREAEAPELRPDETQVSLTMPQSCPLSLDELTGSGFDADAAIDRVRKSASTG
;
A
#
# COMPACT_ATOMS: atom_id res chain seq x y z
N MET A 1 0.88 -17.17 -13.09
CA MET A 1 1.11 -15.90 -13.81
C MET A 1 -0.14 -15.05 -13.66
N THR A 2 -0.26 -14.31 -12.57
CA THR A 2 -1.38 -13.38 -12.37
C THR A 2 -1.12 -12.12 -13.17
N ASP A 3 -2.05 -11.83 -14.07
CA ASP A 3 -2.11 -10.71 -15.00
C ASP A 3 -1.60 -9.40 -14.37
N SER A 4 -0.34 -9.04 -14.64
CA SER A 4 0.31 -7.83 -14.11
C SER A 4 -0.14 -6.55 -14.82
N THR A 5 -1.25 -6.63 -15.56
CA THR A 5 -1.84 -5.56 -16.37
C THR A 5 -3.18 -5.07 -15.81
N SER A 6 -3.77 -5.80 -14.86
CA SER A 6 -5.08 -5.42 -14.30
C SER A 6 -4.95 -4.25 -13.31
N PRO A 7 -5.79 -3.21 -13.43
CA PRO A 7 -5.75 -2.05 -12.52
C PRO A 7 -5.93 -2.43 -11.05
N ALA A 8 -6.71 -3.49 -10.77
CA ALA A 8 -6.83 -4.06 -9.43
C ALA A 8 -5.51 -4.61 -8.88
N ALA A 9 -4.71 -5.27 -9.71
CA ALA A 9 -3.41 -5.82 -9.32
C ALA A 9 -2.41 -4.70 -9.04
N THR A 10 -2.42 -3.64 -9.86
CA THR A 10 -1.59 -2.44 -9.65
C THR A 10 -1.98 -1.70 -8.37
N LEU A 11 -3.28 -1.52 -8.11
CA LEU A 11 -3.77 -0.90 -6.87
C LEU A 11 -3.41 -1.75 -5.64
N ARG A 12 -3.54 -3.07 -5.74
CA ARG A 12 -3.12 -4.00 -4.68
C ARG A 12 -1.63 -3.87 -4.38
N ALA A 13 -0.79 -3.84 -5.43
CA ALA A 13 0.65 -3.68 -5.28
C ALA A 13 0.98 -2.34 -4.63
N LEU A 14 0.32 -1.25 -5.04
CA LEU A 14 0.51 0.08 -4.45
C LEU A 14 0.20 0.05 -2.96
N LEU A 15 -0.96 -0.47 -2.58
CA LEU A 15 -1.35 -0.61 -1.17
C LEU A 15 -0.38 -1.48 -0.39
N ALA A 16 0.09 -2.59 -0.97
CA ALA A 16 1.04 -3.48 -0.32
C ALA A 16 2.37 -2.75 -0.06
N THR A 17 2.84 -1.96 -1.01
CA THR A 17 4.05 -1.12 -0.87
C THR A 17 3.90 -0.07 0.23
N LEU A 18 2.72 0.56 0.35
CA LEU A 18 2.43 1.50 1.44
C LEU A 18 2.44 0.81 2.81
N VAL A 19 1.80 -0.36 2.93
CA VAL A 19 1.76 -1.14 4.18
C VAL A 19 3.17 -1.60 4.57
N LYS A 20 3.95 -2.15 3.63
CA LYS A 20 5.36 -2.53 3.87
C LYS A 20 6.17 -1.34 4.39
N SER A 21 6.02 -0.19 3.76
CA SER A 21 6.70 1.06 4.16
C SER A 21 6.26 1.54 5.54
N ALA A 22 4.99 1.36 5.90
CA ALA A 22 4.48 1.70 7.23
C ALA A 22 5.07 0.78 8.32
N LEU A 23 5.30 -0.50 8.01
CA LEU A 23 5.80 -1.53 8.93
C LEU A 23 7.33 -1.51 9.13
N ILE A 24 8.08 -0.85 8.24
CA ILE A 24 9.55 -0.78 8.31
C ILE A 24 10.05 0.57 8.85
N ALA A 25 11.17 0.55 9.55
CA ALA A 25 11.88 1.75 10.01
C ALA A 25 13.14 2.09 9.18
N ASP A 26 13.50 1.26 8.19
CA ASP A 26 14.69 1.41 7.36
C ASP A 26 14.48 2.47 6.26
N GLU A 27 15.16 3.62 6.39
CA GLU A 27 15.05 4.75 5.46
C GLU A 27 15.47 4.41 4.01
N ALA A 28 16.45 3.51 3.83
CA ALA A 28 16.93 3.13 2.50
C ALA A 28 15.87 2.29 1.77
N ARG A 29 15.19 1.38 2.50
CA ARG A 29 14.05 0.63 1.96
C ARG A 29 12.83 1.53 1.73
N LEU A 30 12.57 2.50 2.60
CA LEU A 30 11.51 3.50 2.37
C LEU A 30 11.74 4.25 1.05
N ALA A 31 12.98 4.69 0.77
CA ALA A 31 13.27 5.41 -0.47
C ALA A 31 12.98 4.56 -1.73
N ALA A 32 13.30 3.27 -1.71
CA ALA A 32 12.99 2.35 -2.80
C ALA A 32 11.47 2.18 -3.00
N TRP A 33 10.74 1.95 -1.91
CA TRP A 33 9.29 1.77 -1.95
C TRP A 33 8.52 3.04 -2.28
N ARG A 34 8.99 4.23 -1.89
CA ARG A 34 8.43 5.51 -2.35
C ARG A 34 8.50 5.63 -3.87
N ARG A 35 9.65 5.25 -4.47
CA ARG A 35 9.82 5.28 -5.92
C ARG A 35 8.92 4.25 -6.62
N GLU A 36 8.78 3.07 -6.04
CA GLU A 36 7.89 2.02 -6.54
C GLU A 36 6.41 2.43 -6.45
N ALA A 37 5.99 3.06 -5.34
CA ALA A 37 4.65 3.60 -5.17
C ALA A 37 4.33 4.68 -6.21
N ALA A 38 5.30 5.57 -6.52
CA ALA A 38 5.13 6.59 -7.56
C ALA A 38 4.97 5.98 -8.96
N ASP A 39 5.72 4.91 -9.28
CA ASP A 39 5.58 4.17 -10.55
C ASP A 39 4.20 3.51 -10.67
N LEU A 40 3.77 2.79 -9.63
CA LEU A 40 2.47 2.14 -9.56
C LEU A 40 1.32 3.14 -9.65
N HIS A 41 1.42 4.28 -8.97
CA HIS A 41 0.48 5.39 -9.09
C HIS A 41 0.41 5.92 -10.53
N GLY A 42 1.56 6.09 -11.19
CA GLY A 42 1.63 6.49 -12.59
C GLY A 42 0.90 5.52 -13.52
N ARG A 43 0.96 4.21 -13.24
CA ARG A 43 0.25 3.16 -13.99
C ARG A 43 -1.26 3.14 -13.73
N LEU A 44 -1.70 3.58 -12.56
CA LEU A 44 -3.13 3.72 -12.23
C LEU A 44 -3.76 4.98 -12.82
N ARG A 45 -2.95 5.99 -13.13
CA ARG A 45 -3.44 7.27 -13.66
C ARG A 45 -4.21 7.07 -14.97
N GLY A 46 -5.48 7.48 -14.97
CA GLY A 46 -6.37 7.34 -16.14
C GLY A 46 -7.01 5.96 -16.31
N GLN A 47 -6.81 5.05 -15.36
CA GLN A 47 -7.55 3.78 -15.31
C GLN A 47 -8.91 3.98 -14.62
N ASP A 48 -9.92 3.24 -15.06
CA ASP A 48 -11.21 3.20 -14.37
C ASP A 48 -11.14 2.20 -13.20
N LEU A 49 -11.18 2.74 -11.98
CA LEU A 49 -11.17 1.95 -10.75
C LEU A 49 -12.55 1.94 -10.04
N SER A 50 -13.58 2.53 -10.64
CA SER A 50 -14.90 2.68 -10.02
C SER A 50 -15.58 1.34 -9.69
N ALA A 51 -15.29 0.31 -10.49
CA ALA A 51 -15.77 -1.06 -10.27
C ALA A 51 -15.00 -1.82 -9.17
N LEU A 52 -13.89 -1.28 -8.66
CA LEU A 52 -13.01 -1.97 -7.73
C LEU A 52 -13.46 -1.77 -6.27
N LYS A 53 -13.44 -2.86 -5.52
CA LYS A 53 -13.72 -2.84 -4.08
C LYS A 53 -12.43 -2.59 -3.31
N LEU A 54 -12.21 -1.33 -2.92
CA LEU A 54 -11.00 -0.89 -2.21
C LEU A 54 -10.72 -1.73 -0.95
N ASP A 55 -11.73 -2.01 -0.13
CA ASP A 55 -11.55 -2.84 1.08
C ASP A 55 -11.10 -4.28 0.80
N GLY A 56 -11.61 -4.87 -0.29
CA GLY A 56 -11.20 -6.20 -0.72
C GLY A 56 -9.74 -6.22 -1.18
N ILE A 57 -9.34 -5.19 -1.93
CA ILE A 57 -7.96 -5.04 -2.41
C ILE A 57 -7.01 -4.75 -1.23
N TRP A 58 -7.42 -3.89 -0.30
CA TRP A 58 -6.70 -3.58 0.93
C TRP A 58 -6.41 -4.84 1.75
N THR A 59 -7.42 -5.68 1.97
CA THR A 59 -7.26 -6.93 2.72
C THR A 59 -6.20 -7.84 2.09
N LEU A 60 -6.19 -7.94 0.76
CA LEU A 60 -5.19 -8.73 0.04
C LEU A 60 -3.80 -8.10 0.10
N ALA A 61 -3.72 -6.77 0.03
CA ALA A 61 -2.47 -6.01 0.12
C ALA A 61 -1.82 -6.14 1.50
N VAL A 62 -2.61 -6.05 2.58
CA VAL A 62 -2.14 -6.28 3.95
C VAL A 62 -1.58 -7.69 4.10
N ARG A 63 -2.32 -8.71 3.65
CA ARG A 63 -1.86 -10.11 3.70
C ARG A 63 -0.56 -10.32 2.92
N GLU A 64 -0.39 -9.65 1.78
CA GLU A 64 0.85 -9.72 1.00
C GLU A 64 2.01 -8.99 1.71
N ALA A 65 1.74 -7.84 2.32
CA ALA A 65 2.74 -7.10 3.09
C ALA A 65 3.18 -7.83 4.37
N GLU A 66 2.26 -8.55 5.00
CA GLU A 66 2.51 -9.38 6.19
C GLU A 66 3.05 -10.78 5.85
N ALA A 67 3.18 -11.12 4.56
CA ALA A 67 3.62 -12.43 4.14
C ALA A 67 4.98 -12.77 4.78
N PRO A 68 5.16 -13.99 5.32
CA PRO A 68 6.33 -14.36 6.12
C PRO A 68 7.65 -14.27 5.33
N GLU A 69 7.60 -14.34 4.00
CA GLU A 69 8.76 -14.17 3.12
C GLU A 69 9.30 -12.72 3.09
N LEU A 70 8.47 -11.76 3.49
CA LEU A 70 8.80 -10.34 3.66
C LEU A 70 9.00 -9.95 5.12
N ARG A 71 9.17 -10.94 6.03
CA ARG A 71 9.72 -10.72 7.37
C ARG A 71 11.25 -10.95 7.38
N PRO A 72 12.10 -10.10 6.76
CA PRO A 72 13.48 -10.05 7.20
C PRO A 72 13.52 -9.12 8.43
N ASP A 73 14.10 -9.66 9.51
CA ASP A 73 14.59 -8.95 10.68
C ASP A 73 13.59 -8.51 11.75
N GLU A 74 14.06 -8.61 12.99
CA GLU A 74 13.46 -8.24 14.28
C GLU A 74 13.05 -6.74 14.40
N THR A 75 12.96 -6.02 13.28
CA THR A 75 12.69 -4.58 13.19
C THR A 75 11.27 -4.23 12.75
N GLN A 76 10.45 -5.23 12.38
CA GLN A 76 9.04 -4.97 12.06
C GLN A 76 8.26 -4.57 13.32
N VAL A 77 7.58 -3.43 13.23
CA VAL A 77 6.69 -2.98 14.30
C VAL A 77 5.45 -3.86 14.30
N SER A 78 5.13 -4.49 15.43
CA SER A 78 3.87 -5.23 15.63
C SER A 78 2.69 -4.25 15.61
N LEU A 79 2.16 -3.97 14.43
CA LEU A 79 1.00 -3.10 14.22
C LEU A 79 -0.20 -3.94 13.79
N THR A 80 -1.36 -3.64 14.35
CA THR A 80 -2.62 -4.29 13.96
C THR A 80 -3.24 -3.48 12.84
N MET A 81 -3.12 -3.97 11.60
CA MET A 81 -3.67 -3.26 10.45
C MET A 81 -5.21 -3.19 10.53
N PRO A 82 -5.82 -2.05 10.17
CA PRO A 82 -7.27 -1.92 10.15
C PRO A 82 -7.90 -2.84 9.10
N GLN A 83 -9.11 -3.34 9.38
CA GLN A 83 -9.85 -4.19 8.42
C GLN A 83 -10.31 -3.42 7.17
N SER A 84 -10.60 -2.12 7.31
CA SER A 84 -10.98 -1.23 6.22
C SER A 84 -9.80 -0.35 5.81
N CYS A 85 -9.75 0.03 4.53
CA CYS A 85 -8.68 0.88 4.03
C CYS A 85 -8.79 2.28 4.67
N PRO A 86 -7.70 2.82 5.27
CA PRO A 86 -7.72 4.16 5.87
C PRO A 86 -7.59 5.29 4.84
N LEU A 87 -7.42 4.94 3.57
CA LEU A 87 -7.28 5.83 2.43
C LEU A 87 -8.49 5.67 1.51
N SER A 88 -8.89 6.74 0.84
CA SER A 88 -9.92 6.69 -0.19
C SER A 88 -9.33 6.44 -1.58
N LEU A 89 -10.15 5.94 -2.49
CA LEU A 89 -9.74 5.73 -3.88
C LEU A 89 -9.36 7.07 -4.57
N ASP A 90 -10.05 8.16 -4.22
CA ASP A 90 -9.78 9.50 -4.75
C ASP A 90 -8.39 10.00 -4.32
N GLU A 91 -8.01 9.79 -3.05
CA GLU A 91 -6.66 10.11 -2.56
C GLU A 91 -5.57 9.28 -3.26
N LEU A 92 -5.86 8.00 -3.53
CA LEU A 92 -4.93 7.06 -4.17
C LEU A 92 -4.81 7.24 -5.69
N THR A 93 -5.73 7.95 -6.33
CA THR A 93 -5.71 8.17 -7.80
C THR A 93 -5.64 9.64 -8.19
N GLY A 94 -5.77 10.52 -7.21
CA GLY A 94 -5.73 11.95 -7.38
C GLY A 94 -4.36 12.42 -7.86
N SER A 95 -4.35 13.54 -8.60
CA SER A 95 -3.11 14.16 -9.08
C SER A 95 -2.19 14.66 -7.96
N GLY A 96 -2.68 14.70 -6.72
CA GLY A 96 -1.93 15.10 -5.52
C GLY A 96 -1.54 13.94 -4.61
N PHE A 97 -1.49 12.70 -5.10
CA PHE A 97 -1.08 11.54 -4.30
C PHE A 97 0.32 11.76 -3.69
N ASP A 98 0.37 11.74 -2.36
CA ASP A 98 1.58 11.83 -1.55
C ASP A 98 1.80 10.48 -0.85
N ALA A 99 2.81 9.74 -1.30
CA ALA A 99 3.13 8.43 -0.75
C ALA A 99 3.53 8.51 0.72
N ASP A 100 4.22 9.59 1.14
CA ASP A 100 4.65 9.77 2.52
C ASP A 100 3.47 10.05 3.45
N ALA A 101 2.56 10.92 3.04
CA ALA A 101 1.33 11.18 3.78
C ALA A 101 0.48 9.90 3.89
N ALA A 102 0.40 9.11 2.81
CA ALA A 102 -0.32 7.85 2.80
C ALA A 102 0.30 6.80 3.74
N ILE A 103 1.63 6.69 3.76
CA ILE A 103 2.37 5.79 4.67
C ILE A 103 2.13 6.21 6.12
N ASP A 104 2.25 7.50 6.43
CA ASP A 104 2.01 8.02 7.79
C ASP A 104 0.57 7.77 8.25
N ARG A 105 -0.41 7.94 7.35
CA ARG A 105 -1.82 7.62 7.59
C ARG A 105 -2.01 6.14 7.93
N VAL A 106 -1.45 5.24 7.12
CA VAL A 106 -1.51 3.79 7.35
C VAL A 106 -0.87 3.43 8.70
N ARG A 107 0.32 3.98 8.98
CA ARG A 107 1.02 3.76 10.25
C ARG A 107 0.19 4.23 11.44
N LYS A 108 -0.39 5.43 11.38
CA LYS A 108 -1.27 5.96 12.43
C LYS A 108 -2.49 5.07 12.65
N SER A 109 -3.15 4.65 11.58
CA SER A 109 -4.33 3.77 11.67
C SER A 109 -3.99 2.39 12.24
N ALA A 110 -2.80 1.85 11.96
CA ALA A 110 -2.37 0.56 12.47
C ALA A 110 -1.89 0.61 13.93
N SER A 111 -1.46 1.78 14.41
CA SER A 111 -1.12 2.01 15.83
C SER A 111 -2.35 2.26 16.72
N THR A 112 -3.52 2.56 16.14
CA THR A 112 -4.77 2.86 16.88
C THR A 112 -5.72 1.67 17.03
N GLY A 113 -5.25 0.45 16.71
CA GLY A 113 -6.02 -0.79 16.80
C GLY A 113 -6.23 -1.30 18.22
#